data_AF-A0A066Z9B7-F1
#
_entry.id   AF-A0A066Z9B7-F1
#
_cell.length_a   1.000
_cell.length_b   1.000
_cell.length_c   1.000
_cell.angle_alpha   90.00
_cell.angle_beta   90.00
_cell.angle_gamma   90.00
#
_symmetry.space_group_name_H-M   'P 1'
#
loop_
_entity.id
_entity.type
_entity.pdbx_description
1 polymer ?
#
loop_
_entity_poly.entity_id
_entity_poly.type
_entity_poly.pdbx_seq_one_letter_code
_entity_poly.pdbx_strand_id
1 'polypeptide(L)'
;MLTPAAIARLRRQLLDLPELLAYAHLAILPSSNTRSGYVTGATRTAPTPARLDVLSLLGPAATDTVRDPYGDQDGLIPAAGTITAWTRIHAEEHGQQPADTNLGTQLAYLAHLLPWAAAQPWADEYAAEIADLHRRCSPLALLRPRRRLMQLPCPRCRLQALVREDGHDIECATPGCGTILRPDEYDQRATAYADALNAA
;
A
#
# COMPACT_ATOMS: atom_id res chain seq x y z
N MET A 1 12.89 -6.84 14.85
CA MET A 1 12.77 -5.38 15.09
C MET A 1 12.96 -4.65 13.78
N LEU A 2 12.06 -3.73 13.44
CA LEU A 2 12.10 -3.03 12.17
C LEU A 2 13.21 -1.97 12.13
N THR A 3 13.81 -1.77 10.95
CA THR A 3 14.75 -0.66 10.71
C THR A 3 14.01 0.68 10.64
N PRO A 4 14.67 1.83 10.88
CA PRO A 4 14.03 3.14 10.76
C PRO A 4 13.37 3.40 9.39
N ALA A 5 13.99 2.91 8.32
CA ALA A 5 13.42 3.00 6.97
C ALA A 5 12.16 2.13 6.81
N ALA A 6 12.15 0.92 7.39
CA ALA A 6 10.98 0.05 7.38
C ALA A 6 9.82 0.65 8.20
N ILE A 7 10.12 1.27 9.36
CA ILE A 7 9.12 1.99 10.17
C ILE A 7 8.52 3.16 9.39
N ALA A 8 9.35 3.98 8.75
CA ALA A 8 8.86 5.11 7.94
C ALA A 8 7.95 4.65 6.79
N ARG A 9 8.33 3.56 6.12
CA ARG A 9 7.52 2.95 5.06
C ARG A 9 6.19 2.41 5.58
N LEU A 10 6.21 1.65 6.67
CA LEU A 10 5.00 1.08 7.27
C LEU A 10 4.06 2.20 7.74
N ARG A 11 4.59 3.26 8.36
CA ARG A 11 3.82 4.44 8.74
C ARG A 11 3.09 5.05 7.55
N ARG A 12 3.81 5.25 6.44
CA ARG A 12 3.23 5.78 5.22
C ARG A 12 2.09 4.88 4.72
N GLN A 13 2.34 3.59 4.60
CA GLN A 13 1.34 2.62 4.13
C GLN A 13 0.06 2.65 4.97
N LEU A 14 0.19 2.73 6.30
CA LEU A 14 -0.97 2.84 7.21
C LEU A 14 -1.75 4.15 7.02
N LEU A 15 -1.08 5.24 6.69
CA LEU A 15 -1.70 6.55 6.44
C LEU A 15 -2.37 6.64 5.06
N ASP A 16 -1.83 5.95 4.06
CA ASP A 16 -2.37 5.95 2.69
C ASP A 16 -3.59 5.02 2.54
N LEU A 17 -3.62 3.91 3.30
CA LEU A 17 -4.65 2.87 3.20
C LEU A 17 -6.10 3.37 3.30
N PRO A 18 -6.49 4.30 4.20
CA PRO A 18 -7.85 4.81 4.27
C PRO A 18 -8.33 5.41 2.94
N GLU A 19 -7.48 6.22 2.31
CA GLU A 19 -7.78 6.86 1.03
C GLU A 19 -7.83 5.82 -0.11
N LEU A 20 -6.86 4.90 -0.15
CA LEU A 20 -6.86 3.80 -1.13
C LEU A 20 -8.12 2.94 -1.05
N LEU A 21 -8.58 2.61 0.17
CA LEU A 21 -9.80 1.84 0.40
C LEU A 21 -11.05 2.62 -0.04
N ALA A 22 -11.10 3.93 0.21
CA ALA A 22 -12.19 4.78 -0.25
C ALA A 22 -12.26 4.79 -1.79
N TYR A 23 -11.13 4.96 -2.49
CA TYR A 23 -11.12 4.90 -3.95
C TYR A 23 -11.44 3.52 -4.50
N ALA A 24 -10.95 2.45 -3.87
CA ALA A 24 -11.34 1.10 -4.24
C ALA A 24 -12.87 0.93 -4.12
N HIS A 25 -13.50 1.46 -3.08
CA HIS A 25 -14.95 1.42 -2.90
C HIS A 25 -15.69 2.18 -4.01
N LEU A 26 -15.19 3.35 -4.41
CA LEU A 26 -15.74 4.10 -5.54
C LEU A 26 -15.56 3.38 -6.90
N ALA A 27 -14.57 2.50 -7.00
CA ALA A 27 -14.26 1.71 -8.21
C ALA A 27 -15.05 0.39 -8.33
N ILE A 28 -16.03 0.13 -7.44
CA ILE A 28 -16.89 -1.08 -7.50
C ILE A 28 -17.67 -1.13 -8.82
N LEU A 29 -18.16 0.02 -9.28
CA LEU A 29 -18.90 0.12 -10.53
C LEU A 29 -17.94 0.12 -11.72
N PRO A 30 -18.27 -0.60 -12.81
CA PRO A 30 -17.49 -0.56 -14.04
C PRO A 30 -17.39 0.89 -14.52
N SER A 31 -16.20 1.28 -14.99
CA SER A 31 -16.09 2.58 -15.65
C SER A 31 -17.05 2.59 -16.84
N SER A 32 -17.76 3.70 -17.02
CA SER A 32 -18.70 3.94 -18.12
C SER A 32 -18.03 3.96 -19.51
N ASN A 33 -16.78 3.51 -19.62
CA ASN A 33 -16.16 3.29 -20.92
C ASN A 33 -16.97 2.23 -21.65
N THR A 34 -17.63 2.67 -22.71
CA THR A 34 -18.16 1.88 -23.82
C THR A 34 -17.04 1.10 -24.50
N ARG A 35 -16.47 0.11 -23.81
CA ARG A 35 -15.83 -1.01 -24.48
C ARG A 35 -16.96 -1.85 -25.04
N SER A 36 -17.39 -1.46 -26.25
CA SER A 36 -18.13 -2.30 -27.18
C SER A 36 -17.42 -3.65 -27.27
N GLY A 37 -17.90 -4.61 -26.49
CA GLY A 37 -17.39 -5.97 -26.45
C GLY A 37 -18.12 -6.76 -27.52
N TYR A 38 -17.51 -6.87 -28.70
CA TYR A 38 -17.84 -7.92 -29.63
C TYR A 38 -17.54 -9.26 -28.94
N VAL A 39 -18.58 -10.02 -28.61
CA VAL A 39 -18.46 -11.37 -28.03
C VAL A 39 -17.98 -12.30 -29.12
N THR A 40 -16.68 -12.50 -29.24
CA THR A 40 -16.14 -13.64 -29.99
C THR A 40 -16.34 -14.88 -29.11
N GLY A 41 -16.97 -15.92 -29.65
CA GLY A 41 -17.57 -17.05 -28.92
C GLY A 41 -16.61 -18.00 -28.18
N ALA A 42 -15.49 -17.50 -27.63
CA ALA A 42 -14.48 -18.30 -26.93
C ALA A 42 -14.56 -18.22 -25.39
N THR A 43 -15.31 -17.29 -24.80
CA THR A 43 -15.54 -17.21 -23.35
C THR A 43 -17.03 -17.15 -23.04
N ARG A 44 -17.58 -18.24 -22.48
CA ARG A 44 -19.01 -18.42 -22.15
C ARG A 44 -19.49 -17.65 -20.92
N THR A 45 -18.67 -16.77 -20.34
CA THR A 45 -19.01 -16.07 -19.11
C THR A 45 -19.48 -14.65 -19.43
N ALA A 46 -20.72 -14.32 -19.05
CA ALA A 46 -21.23 -12.96 -19.18
C ALA A 46 -20.32 -11.98 -18.40
N PRO A 47 -20.08 -10.76 -18.92
CA PRO A 47 -19.30 -9.77 -18.18
C PRO A 47 -19.98 -9.47 -16.85
N THR A 48 -19.24 -9.54 -15.75
CA THR A 48 -19.80 -9.25 -14.43
C THR A 48 -20.10 -7.75 -14.30
N PRO A 49 -21.24 -7.38 -13.69
CA PRO A 49 -21.64 -5.97 -13.57
C PRO A 49 -20.77 -5.17 -12.60
N ALA A 50 -19.81 -5.82 -11.93
CA ALA A 50 -18.88 -5.23 -10.98
C ALA A 50 -17.48 -5.82 -11.15
N ARG A 51 -16.51 -5.06 -10.64
CA ARG A 51 -15.11 -5.49 -10.54
C ARG A 51 -14.95 -6.52 -9.43
N LEU A 52 -14.85 -7.80 -9.81
CA LEU A 52 -14.73 -8.90 -8.85
C LEU A 52 -13.48 -8.79 -7.96
N ASP A 53 -12.38 -8.26 -8.49
CA ASP A 53 -11.15 -8.01 -7.73
C ASP A 53 -11.35 -7.00 -6.59
N VAL A 54 -12.12 -5.95 -6.85
CA VAL A 54 -12.52 -4.96 -5.84
C VAL A 54 -13.48 -5.57 -4.82
N LEU A 55 -14.45 -6.36 -5.28
CA LEU A 55 -15.38 -7.06 -4.39
C LEU A 55 -14.70 -8.12 -3.52
N SER A 56 -13.67 -8.81 -4.01
CA SER A 56 -12.88 -9.75 -3.18
C SER A 56 -12.04 -9.00 -2.15
N LEU A 57 -11.49 -7.83 -2.48
CA LEU A 57 -10.71 -7.02 -1.54
C LEU A 57 -11.58 -6.39 -0.43
N LEU A 58 -12.72 -5.82 -0.83
CA LEU A 58 -13.64 -5.07 0.04
C LEU A 58 -14.75 -5.94 0.62
N GLY A 59 -14.89 -7.16 0.12
CA GLY A 59 -16.03 -8.01 0.38
C GLY A 59 -16.20 -8.26 1.87
N PRO A 60 -17.45 -8.44 2.33
CA PRO A 60 -17.76 -8.72 3.73
C PRO A 60 -17.27 -10.11 4.18
N ALA A 61 -16.44 -10.80 3.38
CA ALA A 61 -16.16 -12.22 3.46
C ALA A 61 -15.19 -12.55 4.60
N ALA A 62 -15.80 -12.65 5.77
CA ALA A 62 -15.31 -13.24 7.01
C ALA A 62 -14.21 -12.48 7.75
N THR A 63 -14.61 -11.93 8.90
CA THR A 63 -13.74 -11.46 9.98
C THR A 63 -12.99 -12.59 10.69
N ASP A 64 -13.07 -13.82 10.17
CA ASP A 64 -12.51 -15.05 10.74
C ASP A 64 -12.12 -16.01 9.60
N THR A 65 -11.29 -17.00 9.90
CA THR A 65 -10.96 -18.09 8.97
C THR A 65 -12.24 -18.76 8.48
N VAL A 66 -12.58 -18.58 7.19
CA VAL A 66 -13.63 -19.39 6.58
C VAL A 66 -13.10 -20.82 6.51
N ARG A 67 -13.57 -21.66 7.41
CA ARG A 67 -13.50 -23.11 7.20
C ARG A 67 -14.52 -23.40 6.12
N ASP A 68 -14.06 -23.45 4.90
CA ASP A 68 -14.84 -23.92 3.78
C ASP A 68 -14.73 -25.45 3.72
N PRO A 69 -15.77 -26.20 4.13
CA PRO A 69 -15.78 -27.66 4.05
C PRO A 69 -15.88 -28.19 2.60
N TYR A 70 -16.12 -27.33 1.60
CA TYR A 70 -16.33 -27.70 0.21
C TYR A 70 -15.19 -27.28 -0.74
N GLY A 71 -14.23 -26.47 -0.27
CA GLY A 71 -13.03 -26.06 -1.03
C GLY A 71 -13.34 -25.20 -2.26
N ASP A 72 -14.47 -24.51 -2.28
CA ASP A 72 -14.90 -23.59 -3.33
C ASP A 72 -14.53 -22.12 -3.06
N GLN A 73 -14.00 -21.81 -1.87
CA GLN A 73 -13.52 -20.49 -1.50
C GLN A 73 -12.00 -20.34 -1.71
N ASP A 74 -11.64 -19.97 -2.92
CA ASP A 74 -10.30 -19.46 -3.24
C ASP A 74 -10.34 -17.92 -3.30
N GLY A 75 -9.62 -17.26 -2.38
CA GLY A 75 -9.58 -15.79 -2.33
C GLY A 75 -8.47 -15.24 -1.44
N LEU A 76 -7.95 -14.08 -1.80
CA LEU A 76 -7.02 -13.33 -0.95
C LEU A 76 -7.75 -12.84 0.31
N ILE A 77 -7.05 -12.76 1.45
CA ILE A 77 -7.62 -12.24 2.70
C ILE A 77 -8.16 -10.82 2.46
N PRO A 78 -9.43 -10.52 2.77
CA PRO A 78 -9.99 -9.19 2.60
C PRO A 78 -9.25 -8.13 3.42
N ALA A 79 -9.28 -6.89 2.95
CA ALA A 79 -8.62 -5.77 3.63
C ALA A 79 -9.06 -5.63 5.10
N ALA A 80 -10.37 -5.76 5.34
CA ALA A 80 -10.94 -5.68 6.67
C ALA A 80 -10.39 -6.76 7.61
N GLY A 81 -10.27 -8.00 7.13
CA GLY A 81 -9.75 -9.12 7.91
C GLY A 81 -8.31 -8.87 8.37
N THR A 82 -7.43 -8.40 7.48
CA THR A 82 -6.04 -8.06 7.84
C THR A 82 -5.98 -6.94 8.87
N ILE A 83 -6.70 -5.83 8.65
CA ILE A 83 -6.66 -4.66 9.55
C ILE A 83 -7.23 -5.02 10.94
N THR A 84 -8.37 -5.71 10.98
CA THR A 84 -9.01 -6.12 12.23
C THR A 84 -8.16 -7.13 13.00
N ALA A 85 -7.51 -8.08 12.33
CA ALA A 85 -6.62 -9.05 12.98
C ALA A 85 -5.46 -8.36 13.71
N TRP A 86 -4.75 -7.44 13.05
CA TRP A 86 -3.67 -6.68 13.67
C TRP A 86 -4.17 -5.76 14.79
N THR A 87 -5.32 -5.12 14.60
CA THR A 87 -5.93 -4.28 15.64
C THR A 87 -6.23 -5.09 16.90
N ARG A 88 -6.74 -6.32 16.74
CA ARG A 88 -7.02 -7.22 17.85
C ARG A 88 -5.75 -7.65 18.59
N ILE A 89 -4.71 -8.07 17.86
CA ILE A 89 -3.41 -8.43 18.46
C ILE A 89 -2.87 -7.27 19.31
N HIS A 90 -2.90 -6.04 18.78
CA HIS A 90 -2.50 -4.85 19.51
C HIS A 90 -3.34 -4.61 20.77
N ALA A 91 -4.66 -4.72 20.65
CA ALA A 91 -5.56 -4.51 21.78
C ALA A 91 -5.33 -5.54 22.89
N GLU A 92 -5.13 -6.82 22.54
CA GLU A 92 -4.84 -7.91 23.47
C GLU A 92 -3.53 -7.67 24.23
N GLU A 93 -2.45 -7.29 23.54
CA GLU A 93 -1.14 -6.99 24.14
C GLU A 93 -1.19 -5.78 25.09
N HIS A 94 -2.10 -4.83 24.85
CA HIS A 94 -2.29 -3.65 25.69
C HIS A 94 -3.39 -3.82 26.76
N GLY A 95 -4.03 -4.98 26.84
CA GLY A 95 -5.17 -5.21 27.75
C GLY A 95 -6.36 -4.28 27.45
N GLN A 96 -6.49 -3.82 26.22
CA GLN A 96 -7.55 -2.93 25.74
C GLN A 96 -8.62 -3.72 25.00
N GLN A 97 -9.80 -3.13 24.87
CA GLN A 97 -10.78 -3.62 23.90
C GLN A 97 -10.34 -3.20 22.49
N PRO A 98 -10.55 -4.03 21.47
CA PRO A 98 -10.25 -3.66 20.09
C PRO A 98 -10.99 -2.37 19.73
N ALA A 99 -10.30 -1.50 18.98
CA ALA A 99 -10.89 -0.27 18.47
C ALA A 99 -12.16 -0.58 17.65
N ASP A 100 -13.04 0.42 17.53
CA ASP A 100 -14.32 0.34 16.81
C ASP A 100 -14.22 -0.42 15.47
N THR A 101 -15.34 -0.99 15.03
CA THR A 101 -15.49 -1.75 13.77
C THR A 101 -15.15 -0.95 12.50
N ASN A 102 -15.00 0.37 12.62
CA ASN A 102 -14.61 1.23 11.52
C ASN A 102 -13.12 1.06 11.14
N LEU A 103 -12.85 0.63 9.91
CA LEU A 103 -11.48 0.44 9.39
C LEU A 103 -10.59 1.68 9.46
N GLY A 104 -11.15 2.88 9.27
CA GLY A 104 -10.39 4.13 9.38
C GLY A 104 -9.89 4.37 10.80
N THR A 105 -10.73 4.10 11.80
CA THR A 105 -10.35 4.18 13.22
C THR A 105 -9.30 3.13 13.56
N GLN A 106 -9.45 1.91 13.06
CA GLN A 106 -8.48 0.82 13.24
C GLN A 106 -7.11 1.17 12.64
N LEU A 107 -7.08 1.70 11.41
CA LEU A 107 -5.84 2.14 10.76
C LEU A 107 -5.16 3.29 11.52
N ALA A 108 -5.95 4.26 12.03
CA ALA A 108 -5.41 5.34 12.85
C ALA A 108 -4.82 4.83 14.17
N TYR A 109 -5.48 3.87 14.82
CA TYR A 109 -5.00 3.19 16.01
C TYR A 109 -3.68 2.44 15.76
N LEU A 110 -3.62 1.65 14.68
CA LEU A 110 -2.41 0.95 14.24
C LEU A 110 -1.24 1.90 13.94
N ALA A 111 -1.51 3.02 13.27
CA ALA A 111 -0.51 4.04 12.99
C ALA A 111 0.02 4.72 14.28
N HIS A 112 -0.85 4.93 15.28
CA HIS A 112 -0.47 5.48 16.57
C HIS A 112 0.45 4.55 17.36
N LEU A 113 0.17 3.24 17.36
CA LEU A 113 0.94 2.24 18.10
C LEU A 113 2.20 1.75 17.37
N LEU A 114 2.44 2.21 16.13
CA LEU A 114 3.57 1.77 15.31
C LEU A 114 4.94 1.82 16.01
N PRO A 115 5.31 2.87 16.79
CA PRO A 115 6.61 2.88 17.47
C PRO A 115 6.79 1.70 18.44
N TRP A 116 5.72 1.28 19.11
CA TRP A 116 5.73 0.10 19.98
C TRP A 116 5.71 -1.19 19.17
N ALA A 117 4.87 -1.26 18.13
CA ALA A 117 4.75 -2.42 17.23
C ALA A 117 6.10 -2.80 16.59
N ALA A 118 6.87 -1.80 16.19
CA ALA A 118 8.15 -1.98 15.51
C ALA A 118 9.22 -2.70 16.35
N ALA A 119 9.05 -2.71 17.68
CA ALA A 119 9.94 -3.38 18.62
C ALA A 119 9.53 -4.84 18.90
N GLN A 120 8.37 -5.29 18.43
CA GLN A 120 7.81 -6.61 18.74
C GLN A 120 8.45 -7.72 17.89
N PRO A 121 8.40 -8.99 18.35
CA PRO A 121 8.94 -10.13 17.61
C PRO A 121 8.21 -10.40 16.28
N TRP A 122 6.92 -10.04 16.20
CA TRP A 122 6.07 -10.18 15.01
C TRP A 122 6.09 -8.96 14.07
N ALA A 123 6.95 -7.97 14.34
CA ALA A 123 6.94 -6.70 13.59
C ALA A 123 7.22 -6.86 12.09
N ASP A 124 8.04 -7.84 11.70
CA ASP A 124 8.37 -8.11 10.30
C ASP A 124 7.17 -8.70 9.53
N GLU A 125 6.40 -9.57 10.17
CA GLU A 125 5.16 -10.15 9.63
C GLU A 125 4.08 -9.08 9.47
N TYR A 126 3.90 -8.24 10.50
CA TYR A 126 3.00 -7.09 10.45
C TYR A 126 3.34 -6.14 9.30
N ALA A 127 4.61 -5.79 9.13
CA ALA A 127 5.05 -4.93 8.03
C ALA A 127 4.82 -5.60 6.66
N ALA A 128 5.03 -6.91 6.55
CA ALA A 128 4.85 -7.65 5.31
C ALA A 128 3.38 -7.71 4.88
N GLU A 129 2.46 -7.99 5.81
CA GLU A 129 1.02 -8.06 5.53
C GLU A 129 0.43 -6.70 5.18
N ILE A 130 0.80 -5.63 5.90
CA ILE A 130 0.37 -4.28 5.55
C ILE A 130 0.94 -3.84 4.20
N ALA A 131 2.20 -4.18 3.91
CA ALA A 131 2.78 -3.90 2.61
C ALA A 131 2.07 -4.66 1.48
N ASP A 132 1.66 -5.91 1.73
CA ASP A 132 0.87 -6.69 0.78
C ASP A 132 -0.50 -6.09 0.53
N LEU A 133 -1.22 -5.75 1.61
CA LEU A 133 -2.50 -5.07 1.52
C LEU A 133 -2.39 -3.76 0.72
N HIS A 134 -1.40 -2.92 1.04
CA HIS A 134 -1.15 -1.68 0.32
C HIS A 134 -0.91 -1.92 -1.18
N ARG A 135 -0.07 -2.91 -1.54
CA ARG A 135 0.18 -3.28 -2.94
C ARG A 135 -1.09 -3.73 -3.66
N ARG A 136 -2.00 -4.43 -2.97
CA ARG A 136 -3.28 -4.89 -3.53
C ARG A 136 -4.28 -3.74 -3.71
N CYS A 137 -4.36 -2.80 -2.77
CA CYS A 137 -5.25 -1.64 -2.85
C CYS A 137 -4.81 -0.61 -3.90
N SER A 138 -3.50 -0.38 -4.05
CA SER A 138 -2.93 0.64 -4.92
C SER A 138 -3.45 0.61 -6.38
N PRO A 139 -3.41 -0.51 -7.12
CA PRO A 139 -3.90 -0.55 -8.50
C PRO A 139 -5.42 -0.43 -8.61
N LEU A 140 -6.16 -0.78 -7.55
CA LEU A 140 -7.62 -0.75 -7.53
C LEU A 140 -8.17 0.65 -7.31
N ALA A 141 -7.45 1.49 -6.58
CA ALA A 141 -7.77 2.90 -6.39
C ALA A 141 -7.77 3.72 -7.69
N LEU A 142 -7.36 3.15 -8.84
CA LEU A 142 -7.22 3.81 -10.15
C LEU A 142 -6.28 5.04 -10.16
N LEU A 143 -5.78 5.44 -8.99
CA LEU A 143 -4.53 6.14 -8.80
C LEU A 143 -3.42 5.18 -9.25
N ARG A 144 -2.95 5.28 -10.49
CA ARG A 144 -1.65 4.71 -10.82
C ARG A 144 -0.59 5.74 -10.43
N PRO A 145 0.01 5.66 -9.23
CA PRO A 145 1.15 6.50 -8.93
C PRO A 145 2.22 6.21 -9.98
N ARG A 146 2.58 7.22 -10.77
CA ARG A 146 3.60 7.05 -11.80
C ARG A 146 4.95 7.07 -11.14
N ARG A 147 5.66 5.96 -11.24
CA ARG A 147 7.07 5.89 -10.86
C ARG A 147 7.93 6.50 -11.96
N ARG A 148 8.72 7.52 -11.63
CA ARG A 148 9.63 8.21 -12.54
C ARG A 148 11.06 8.11 -12.02
N LEU A 149 11.99 7.78 -12.91
CA LEU A 149 13.41 7.85 -12.59
C LEU A 149 13.83 9.32 -12.51
N MET A 150 14.59 9.66 -11.48
CA MET A 150 15.14 11.00 -11.28
C MET A 150 16.49 11.13 -11.98
N GLN A 151 16.83 12.36 -12.38
CA GLN A 151 18.02 12.61 -13.21
C GLN A 151 19.33 12.58 -12.40
N LEU A 152 19.28 12.96 -11.12
CA LEU A 152 20.47 13.01 -10.28
C LEU A 152 20.86 11.63 -9.72
N PRO A 153 22.17 11.36 -9.53
CA PRO A 153 22.62 10.18 -8.81
C PRO A 153 22.27 10.28 -7.32
N CYS A 154 22.06 9.12 -6.70
CA CYS A 154 21.82 9.01 -5.26
C CYS A 154 23.03 9.57 -4.47
N PRO A 155 22.84 10.43 -3.45
CA PRO A 155 23.93 10.96 -2.65
C PRO A 155 24.74 9.90 -1.90
N ARG A 156 24.11 8.77 -1.54
CA ARG A 156 24.73 7.72 -0.73
C ARG A 156 25.48 6.70 -1.57
N CYS A 157 24.80 6.03 -2.50
CA CYS A 157 25.42 4.99 -3.32
C CYS A 157 26.02 5.49 -4.64
N ARG A 158 25.79 6.77 -5.00
CA ARG A 158 26.23 7.40 -6.26
C ARG A 158 25.69 6.76 -7.54
N LEU A 159 24.71 5.86 -7.45
CA LEU A 159 24.04 5.25 -8.60
C LEU A 159 22.84 6.09 -9.06
N GLN A 160 22.52 6.04 -10.35
CA GLN A 160 21.32 6.66 -10.95
C GLN A 160 20.08 5.80 -10.69
N ALA A 161 19.71 5.69 -9.42
CA ALA A 161 18.65 4.82 -8.93
C ALA A 161 17.58 5.55 -8.11
N LEU A 162 17.62 6.89 -8.07
CA LEU A 162 16.58 7.68 -7.42
C LEU A 162 15.29 7.61 -8.22
N VAL A 163 14.19 7.30 -7.56
CA VAL A 163 12.86 7.19 -8.14
C VAL A 163 11.86 8.01 -7.35
N ARG A 164 10.92 8.65 -8.04
CA ARG A 164 9.76 9.32 -7.43
C ARG A 164 8.50 8.59 -7.82
N GLU A 165 7.68 8.28 -6.84
CA GLU A 165 6.29 7.86 -7.06
C GLU A 165 5.39 9.08 -6.81
N ASP A 166 4.32 9.25 -7.61
CA ASP A 166 3.43 10.40 -7.42
C ASP A 166 2.90 10.43 -5.97
N GLY A 167 2.96 11.58 -5.31
CA GLY A 167 2.58 11.75 -3.90
C GLY A 167 3.63 11.29 -2.87
N HIS A 168 4.79 10.78 -3.32
CA HIS A 168 5.82 10.21 -2.45
C HIS A 168 7.14 10.98 -2.47
N ASP A 169 7.95 10.75 -1.43
CA ASP A 169 9.37 11.13 -1.39
C ASP A 169 10.18 10.36 -2.44
N ILE A 170 11.36 10.88 -2.76
CA ILE A 170 12.27 10.32 -3.74
C ILE A 170 13.15 9.27 -3.07
N GLU A 171 12.99 8.01 -3.44
CA GLU A 171 13.72 6.89 -2.82
C GLU A 171 14.80 6.35 -3.75
N CYS A 172 15.89 5.85 -3.19
CA CYS A 172 16.88 5.08 -3.96
C CYS A 172 16.41 3.62 -4.09
N ALA A 173 16.23 3.18 -5.34
CA ALA A 173 15.81 1.82 -5.68
C ALA A 173 16.91 0.75 -5.48
N THR A 174 18.16 1.16 -5.21
CA THR A 174 19.26 0.22 -4.99
C THR A 174 19.04 -0.55 -3.68
N PRO A 175 19.01 -1.90 -3.72
CA PRO A 175 18.90 -2.73 -2.52
C PRO A 175 19.96 -2.34 -1.47
N GLY A 176 19.53 -2.13 -0.23
CA GLY A 176 20.41 -1.78 0.90
C GLY A 176 20.85 -0.31 0.96
N CYS A 177 20.54 0.54 -0.03
CA CYS A 177 20.90 1.97 0.04
C CYS A 177 20.01 2.73 1.04
N GLY A 178 18.69 2.54 0.94
CA GLY A 178 17.71 3.14 1.85
C GLY A 178 17.71 4.66 1.90
N THR A 179 18.22 5.34 0.87
CA THR A 179 18.18 6.80 0.80
C THR A 179 16.78 7.26 0.45
N ILE A 180 16.29 8.24 1.19
CA ILE A 180 15.02 8.93 0.95
C ILE A 180 15.36 10.43 0.91
N LEU A 181 14.86 11.12 -0.10
CA LEU A 181 14.99 12.56 -0.29
C LEU A 181 13.60 13.16 -0.40
N ARG A 182 13.36 14.24 0.32
CA ARG A 182 12.15 15.05 0.09
C ARG A 182 12.24 15.78 -1.25
N PRO A 183 11.11 16.19 -1.84
CA PRO A 183 11.11 16.94 -3.09
C PRO A 183 11.98 18.21 -3.07
N ASP A 184 11.92 18.97 -1.99
CA ASP A 184 12.71 20.20 -1.79
C ASP A 184 14.21 19.92 -1.65
N GLU A 185 14.59 18.86 -0.93
CA GLU A 185 15.98 18.42 -0.83
C GLU A 185 16.54 18.00 -2.20
N TYR A 186 15.73 17.34 -3.03
CA TYR A 186 16.13 16.99 -4.38
C TYR A 186 16.31 18.23 -5.26
N ASP A 187 15.38 19.19 -5.18
CA ASP A 187 15.43 20.41 -5.99
C ASP A 187 16.65 21.26 -5.65
N GLN A 188 16.96 21.42 -4.35
CA GLN A 188 18.19 22.10 -3.91
C GLN A 188 19.45 21.45 -4.49
N ARG A 189 19.48 20.10 -4.53
CA ARG A 189 20.60 19.36 -5.12
C ARG A 189 20.65 19.53 -6.63
N ALA A 190 19.52 19.60 -7.32
CA ALA A 190 19.46 19.83 -8.76
C ALA A 190 20.05 21.20 -9.11
N THR A 191 19.70 22.23 -8.34
CA THR A 191 20.28 23.57 -8.48
C THR A 191 21.79 23.55 -8.28
N ALA A 192 22.27 22.94 -7.19
CA ALA A 192 23.72 22.85 -6.91
C ALA A 192 24.49 22.10 -8.00
N TYR A 193 23.90 21.05 -8.60
CA TYR A 193 24.49 20.34 -9.74
C TYR A 193 24.54 21.20 -11.01
N ALA A 194 23.48 21.94 -11.29
CA ALA A 194 23.42 22.84 -12.45
C ALA A 194 24.45 23.97 -12.32
N ASP A 195 24.55 24.58 -11.13
CA ASP A 195 25.53 25.64 -10.84
C ASP A 195 26.97 25.13 -11.01
N ALA A 196 27.26 23.92 -10.52
CA ALA A 196 28.58 23.31 -10.66
C ALA A 196 28.95 23.00 -12.13
N LEU A 197 27.97 22.62 -12.97
CA LEU A 197 28.18 22.40 -14.40
C LEU A 197 28.39 23.70 -15.17
N ASN A 198 27.73 24.79 -14.78
CA ASN A 198 27.87 26.09 -15.43
C ASN A 198 29.15 26.85 -15.02
N ALA A 199 29.75 26.48 -13.88
CA ALA A 199 31.00 27.06 -13.38
C ALA A 199 32.26 26.36 -13.93
N ALA A 200 32.11 25.25 -14.64
CA ALA A 200 33.20 24.45 -15.22
C ALA A 200 33.38 24.75 -16.72
#